data_AF-A0A0V0GLH0-F1
#
_entry.id   AF-A0A0V0GLH0-F1
#
_cell.length_a   1.000
_cell.length_b   1.000
_cell.length_c   1.000
_cell.angle_alpha   90.00
_cell.angle_beta   90.00
_cell.angle_gamma   90.00
#
_symmetry.space_group_name_H-M   'P 1'
#
loop_
_entity.id
_entity.type
_entity.pdbx_description
1 polymer ?
#
loop_
_entity_poly.entity_id
_entity_poly.type
_entity_poly.pdbx_seq_one_letter_code
_entity_poly.pdbx_strand_id
1 'polypeptide(L)' 'MFHDLCRKTISGTSDIQEMYRKIVNLHGSAKNLPSACTYVMEPSLCLFSQNVIPYIQTPLFIINSIYDSWQ' A
#
# COMPACT_ATOMS: atom_id res chain seq x y z
N MET A 1 -1.74 4.21 -17.28
CA MET A 1 -1.68 2.73 -17.34
C MET A 1 -0.93 2.20 -16.11
N PHE A 2 -1.38 2.50 -14.88
CA PHE A 2 -0.90 1.94 -13.59
C PHE A 2 -1.88 2.36 -12.46
N HIS A 3 -3.19 2.18 -12.64
CA HIS A 3 -4.18 2.65 -11.66
C HIS A 3 -4.85 1.55 -10.82
N ASP A 4 -4.65 0.26 -11.10
CA ASP A 4 -5.37 -0.82 -10.41
C ASP A 4 -4.47 -2.02 -10.08
N LEU A 5 -3.70 -1.92 -9.00
CA LEU A 5 -2.91 -3.04 -8.46
C LEU A 5 -3.32 -3.49 -7.05
N CYS A 6 -4.31 -2.83 -6.41
CA CYS A 6 -4.94 -3.42 -5.23
C CYS A 6 -5.91 -4.51 -5.69
N ARG A 7 -5.37 -5.74 -5.80
CA ARG A 7 -6.11 -6.87 -6.36
C ARG A 7 -7.25 -7.25 -5.41
N LYS A 8 -8.41 -7.53 -5.99
CA LYS A 8 -9.52 -8.14 -5.27
C LYS A 8 -9.20 -9.59 -4.90
N THR A 9 -9.81 -10.06 -3.83
CA THR A 9 -9.79 -11.49 -3.46
C THR A 9 -10.45 -12.34 -4.54
N ILE A 10 -10.33 -13.67 -4.42
CA ILE A 10 -11.03 -14.63 -5.31
C ILE A 10 -12.55 -14.38 -5.31
N SER A 11 -13.09 -13.91 -4.19
CA SER A 11 -14.50 -13.55 -4.02
C SER A 11 -14.85 -12.14 -4.55
N GLY A 12 -13.89 -11.38 -5.08
CA GLY A 12 -14.11 -10.05 -5.62
C GLY A 12 -14.14 -8.91 -4.59
N THR A 13 -13.77 -9.19 -3.33
CA THR A 13 -13.74 -8.20 -2.25
C THR A 13 -12.38 -7.49 -2.16
N SER A 14 -12.35 -6.30 -1.56
CA SER A 14 -11.12 -5.52 -1.31
C SER A 14 -10.69 -5.60 0.15
N ASP A 15 -10.75 -6.79 0.75
CA ASP A 15 -10.59 -6.97 2.21
C ASP A 15 -9.23 -6.50 2.72
N ILE A 16 -8.16 -6.70 1.95
CA ILE A 16 -6.81 -6.23 2.29
C ILE A 16 -6.79 -4.70 2.34
N GLN A 17 -7.34 -4.01 1.34
CA GLN A 17 -7.41 -2.55 1.33
C GLN A 17 -8.15 -2.02 2.56
N GLU A 18 -9.29 -2.63 2.88
CA GLU A 18 -10.10 -2.25 4.04
C GLU A 18 -9.37 -2.49 5.36
N MET A 19 -8.61 -3.59 5.46
CA MET A 19 -7.74 -3.86 6.61
C MET A 19 -6.66 -2.79 6.78
N TYR A 20 -5.93 -2.43 5.71
CA TYR A 20 -4.92 -1.38 5.76
C TYR A 20 -5.51 -0.01 6.07
N ARG A 21 -6.71 0.30 5.59
CA ARG A 21 -7.45 1.51 5.98
C ARG A 21 -7.73 1.55 7.47
N LYS A 22 -8.14 0.44 8.07
CA LYS A 22 -8.32 0.33 9.54
C LYS A 22 -7.00 0.53 10.29
N ILE A 23 -5.90 -0.05 9.80
CA ILE A 23 -4.55 0.12 10.39
C ILE A 23 -4.13 1.59 10.38
N VAL A 24 -4.28 2.28 9.25
CA VAL A 24 -3.92 3.70 9.15
C VAL A 24 -4.73 4.55 10.13
N ASN A 25 -6.04 4.31 10.21
CA ASN A 25 -6.91 5.05 11.12
C ASN A 25 -6.60 4.76 12.59
N LEU A 26 -6.34 3.49 12.93
CA LEU A 26 -6.07 3.08 14.31
C LEU A 26 -4.75 3.68 14.82
N HIS A 27 -3.69 3.65 13.99
CA HIS A 27 -2.36 4.09 14.40
C HIS A 27 -2.05 5.54 14.03
N GLY A 28 -2.91 6.21 13.27
CA GLY A 28 -2.67 7.56 12.76
C GLY A 28 -1.40 7.66 11.90
N SER A 29 -1.06 6.58 11.18
CA SER A 29 0.22 6.44 10.48
C SER A 29 0.31 7.26 9.19
N ALA A 30 -0.79 7.84 8.73
CA ALA A 30 -0.82 8.69 7.54
C ALA A 30 0.23 9.82 7.58
N LYS A 31 0.51 10.37 8.77
CA LYS A 31 1.51 11.42 8.99
C LYS A 31 2.97 10.97 8.75
N ASN A 32 3.22 9.65 8.72
CA ASN A 32 4.54 9.06 8.55
C ASN A 32 4.79 8.56 7.12
N LEU A 33 3.80 8.67 6.24
CA LEU A 33 3.91 8.28 4.84
C LEU A 33 4.45 9.44 3.99
N PRO A 34 5.11 9.16 2.84
CA PRO A 34 5.56 10.21 1.94
C PRO A 34 4.40 11.12 1.52
N SER A 35 4.53 12.42 1.75
CA SER A 35 3.48 13.40 1.45
C SER A 35 3.11 13.43 -0.02
N ALA A 36 4.08 13.20 -0.92
CA ALA A 36 3.85 13.11 -2.35
C ALA A 36 2.92 11.94 -2.72
N CYS A 37 2.97 10.82 -1.99
CA CYS A 37 2.06 9.69 -2.20
C CYS A 37 0.66 10.02 -1.67
N THR A 38 0.57 10.49 -0.41
CA THR A 38 -0.72 10.76 0.24
C THR A 38 -1.48 11.95 -0.35
N TYR A 39 -0.80 12.81 -1.11
CA TYR A 39 -1.43 13.85 -1.91
C TYR A 39 -2.17 13.30 -3.14
N VAL A 40 -1.68 12.20 -3.71
CA VAL A 40 -2.22 11.61 -4.95
C VAL A 40 -3.30 10.56 -4.66
N MET A 41 -3.23 9.88 -3.53
CA MET A 41 -4.15 8.78 -3.20
C MET A 41 -4.41 8.65 -1.69
N GLU A 42 -5.40 7.81 -1.35
CA GLU A 42 -5.77 7.57 0.03
C GLU A 42 -4.58 6.98 0.82
N PRO A 43 -4.30 7.45 2.05
CA PRO A 43 -3.14 7.02 2.82
C PRO A 43 -2.95 5.52 2.96
N SER A 44 -4.03 4.73 3.08
CA SER A 44 -3.91 3.27 3.13
C SER A 44 -3.28 2.66 1.88
N LEU A 45 -3.49 3.28 0.71
CA LEU A 45 -2.90 2.82 -0.55
C LEU A 45 -1.39 3.07 -0.59
N CYS A 46 -0.90 4.06 0.14
CA CYS A 46 0.54 4.35 0.28
C CYS A 46 1.28 3.36 1.20
N LEU A 47 0.59 2.39 1.83
CA LEU A 47 1.25 1.27 2.51
C LEU A 47 1.57 0.10 1.57
N PHE A 48 1.08 0.13 0.34
CA PHE A 48 1.42 -0.87 -0.67
C PHE A 48 2.68 -0.47 -1.42
N SER A 49 3.65 -1.39 -1.49
CA SER A 49 4.97 -1.14 -2.08
C SER A 49 4.88 -0.55 -3.49
N GLN A 50 4.01 -1.11 -4.35
CA GLN A 50 3.84 -0.62 -5.72
C GLN A 50 3.40 0.84 -5.83
N ASN A 51 2.72 1.37 -4.80
CA ASN A 51 2.23 2.74 -4.80
C ASN A 51 3.23 3.71 -4.19
N VAL A 52 3.97 3.29 -3.15
CA VAL A 52 4.87 4.18 -2.40
C VAL A 52 6.26 4.27 -3.01
N ILE A 53 6.75 3.21 -3.67
CA ILE A 53 8.10 3.15 -4.24
C ILE A 53 8.42 4.35 -5.15
N PRO A 54 7.53 4.80 -6.07
CA PRO A 54 7.81 5.97 -6.91
C PRO A 54 8.08 7.27 -6.15
N TYR A 55 7.72 7.35 -4.86
CA TYR A 55 7.89 8.52 -4.01
C TYR A 55 9.06 8.39 -3.02
N ILE A 56 9.83 7.30 -3.08
CA ILE A 56 11.01 7.07 -2.23
C ILE A 56 12.27 7.43 -3.02
N GLN A 57 13.08 8.34 -2.47
CA GLN A 57 14.34 8.78 -3.09
C GLN A 57 15.52 7.86 -2.74
N THR A 58 15.48 7.24 -1.57
CA THR A 58 16.52 6.31 -1.12
C THR A 58 16.50 5.06 -2.01
N PRO A 59 17.64 4.64 -2.58
CA PRO A 59 17.69 3.41 -3.36
C PRO A 59 17.19 2.19 -2.57
N LEU A 60 16.34 1.37 -3.20
CA LEU A 60 15.75 0.19 -2.60
C LEU A 60 16.25 -1.08 -3.29
N PHE A 61 16.51 -2.12 -2.49
CA PHE A 61 16.66 -3.49 -2.98
C PHE A 61 15.50 -4.31 -2.40
N ILE A 62 14.61 -4.78 -3.27
CA ILE A 62 13.35 -5.43 -2.87
C ILE A 62 13.45 -6.93 -3.14
N ILE A 63 13.21 -7.72 -2.09
CA ILE A 63 13.10 -9.17 -2.17
C ILE A 63 11.69 -9.50 -1.71
N ASN A 64 10.94 -10.21 -2.53
CA ASN A 64 9.67 -10.80 -2.12
C ASN A 64 9.63 -12.26 -2.58
N SER A 65 9.07 -13.11 -1.73
CA SER A 65 8.77 -14.49 -2.13
C SER A 65 7.45 -14.50 -2.90
N ILE A 66 7.29 -15.46 -3.80
CA ILE A 66 6.02 -15.62 -4.54
C ILE A 66 4.90 -16.18 -3.64
N TYR A 67 5.24 -16.76 -2.49
CA TYR A 67 4.31 -17.35 -1.53
C TYR A 67 4.73 -16.96 -0.11
N ASP A 68 4.46 -15.72 0.27
CA ASP A 68 4.71 -15.22 1.63
C ASP A 68 3.52 -15.58 2.54
N SER A 69 3.78 -16.16 3.72
CA SER A 69 2.70 -16.59 4.63
C SER A 69 1.92 -15.43 5.27
N TRP A 70 2.43 -14.21 5.17
CA TRP A 70 1.82 -13.01 5.74
C TRP A 70 1.04 -12.19 4.71
N GLN A 71 1.02 -12.61 3.44
CA GLN A 71 0.33 -11.95 2.34
C GLN A 71 -0.89 -12.74 1.86
#